data_AF-A0A5K0X219-F1
#
_entry.id   AF-A0A5K0X219-F1
#
_cell.length_a   1.000
_cell.length_b   1.000
_cell.length_c   1.000
_cell.angle_alpha   90.00
_cell.angle_beta   90.00
_cell.angle_gamma   90.00
#
_symmetry.space_group_name_H-M   'P 1'
#
loop_
_entity.id
_entity.type
_entity.pdbx_description
1 polymer ?
#
loop_
_entity_poly.entity_id
_entity_poly.type
_entity_poly.pdbx_seq_one_letter_code
_entity_poly.pdbx_strand_id
1 'polypeptide(L)'
;FYVDDVPIREVKRSASMGGDYPTKPMSVYTTIWDGSDWATSGGRYKVNYKLSPYVARFTDLVLHGCAVDPIQLPKPSACEPDPDISGLIISAKQRSAMDAFREKHMTYSYCYDRVRYPSPLPECVVEPEVAGRLNEAGTTKFGRRHRHHGRRQRQHPVDAGDGQSH
;
A
#
# COMPACT_ATOMS: atom_id res chain seq x y z
N PHE A 1 13.02 0.17 -0.66
CA PHE A 1 12.40 -1.16 -0.78
C PHE A 1 13.14 -1.92 -1.85
N TYR A 2 13.49 -3.18 -1.58
CA TYR A 2 14.34 -4.00 -2.44
C TYR A 2 13.73 -5.38 -2.68
N VAL A 3 14.07 -5.99 -3.82
CA VAL A 3 13.86 -7.41 -4.16
C VAL A 3 15.15 -7.87 -4.81
N ASP A 4 15.81 -8.91 -4.27
CA ASP A 4 17.09 -9.43 -4.77
C ASP A 4 18.12 -8.33 -5.07
N ASP A 5 18.34 -7.44 -4.09
CA ASP A 5 19.22 -6.24 -4.17
C ASP A 5 18.84 -5.18 -5.22
N VAL A 6 17.76 -5.38 -5.99
CA VAL A 6 17.22 -4.39 -6.90
C VAL A 6 16.26 -3.46 -6.15
N PRO A 7 16.51 -2.14 -6.13
CA PRO A 7 15.54 -1.22 -5.55
C PRO A 7 14.28 -1.20 -6.41
N ILE A 8 13.12 -1.31 -5.78
CA ILE A 8 11.80 -1.26 -6.45
C ILE A 8 11.02 0.01 -6.11
N ARG A 9 11.37 0.66 -5.00
CA ARG A 9 10.79 1.93 -4.56
C ARG A 9 11.74 2.66 -3.61
N GLU A 10 11.86 3.95 -3.83
CA GLU A 10 12.54 4.92 -2.98
C GLU A 10 11.51 5.94 -2.45
N VAL A 11 11.57 6.26 -1.17
CA VAL A 11 10.80 7.37 -0.59
C VAL A 11 11.81 8.32 0.06
N LYS A 12 12.16 9.39 -0.64
CA LYS A 12 13.07 10.41 -0.14
C LYS A 12 12.30 11.36 0.78
N ARG A 13 12.88 11.67 1.94
CA ARG A 13 12.34 12.72 2.80
C ARG A 13 12.41 14.06 2.07
N SER A 14 11.30 14.76 1.96
CA SER A 14 11.26 16.16 1.54
C SER A 14 10.64 17.01 2.65
N ALA A 15 10.93 18.31 2.66
CA ALA A 15 10.30 19.24 3.60
C ALA A 15 8.77 19.30 3.40
N SER A 16 8.32 19.14 2.15
CA SER A 16 6.90 19.19 1.77
C SER A 16 6.07 18.01 2.31
N MET A 17 6.70 16.90 2.70
CA MET A 17 6.02 15.77 3.36
C MET A 17 5.64 16.06 4.81
N GLY A 18 6.22 17.09 5.45
CA GLY A 18 5.92 17.41 6.84
C GLY A 18 6.02 16.19 7.78
N GLY A 19 4.91 15.87 8.46
CA GLY A 19 4.80 14.74 9.38
C GLY A 19 4.55 13.38 8.73
N ASP A 20 4.39 13.31 7.41
CA ASP A 20 4.07 12.07 6.68
C ASP A 20 5.30 11.16 6.50
N TYR A 21 6.50 11.70 6.69
CA TYR A 21 7.72 10.89 6.69
C TYR A 21 7.91 10.20 8.06
N PRO A 22 8.13 8.88 8.10
CA PRO A 22 8.26 8.15 9.35
C PRO A 22 9.50 8.61 10.13
N THR A 23 9.27 9.12 11.35
CA THR A 23 10.32 9.66 12.25
C THR A 23 10.29 9.05 13.66
N LYS A 24 9.29 8.22 13.96
CA LYS A 24 9.14 7.54 15.24
C LYS A 24 9.78 6.15 15.19
N PRO A 25 10.22 5.59 16.34
CA PRO A 25 10.61 4.19 16.44
C PRO A 25 9.56 3.24 15.84
N MET A 26 10.02 2.19 15.19
CA MET A 26 9.18 1.18 14.54
C MET A 26 9.56 -0.23 15.00
N SER A 27 8.63 -1.15 14.87
CA SER A 27 8.85 -2.59 15.08
C SER A 27 8.58 -3.34 13.78
N VAL A 28 9.30 -4.44 13.57
CA VAL A 28 9.13 -5.31 12.40
C VAL A 28 8.07 -6.37 12.74
N TYR A 29 7.14 -6.59 11.82
CA TYR A 29 6.09 -7.60 11.94
C TYR A 29 6.04 -8.48 10.69
N THR A 30 5.63 -9.73 10.85
CA THR A 30 5.37 -10.65 9.75
C THR A 30 4.09 -11.42 10.06
N THR A 31 3.11 -11.37 9.15
CA THR A 31 1.81 -12.01 9.34
C THR A 31 1.34 -12.65 8.03
N ILE A 32 0.62 -13.77 8.16
CA ILE A 32 -0.21 -14.33 7.10
C ILE A 32 -1.67 -14.20 7.55
N TRP A 33 -2.51 -13.62 6.70
CA TRP A 33 -3.90 -13.31 7.07
C TRP A 33 -4.82 -13.25 5.84
N ASP A 34 -6.13 -13.34 6.08
CA ASP A 34 -7.15 -13.33 5.03
C ASP A 34 -7.51 -11.90 4.59
N GLY A 35 -7.02 -11.51 3.41
CA GLY A 35 -7.32 -10.24 2.76
C GLY A 35 -8.42 -10.31 1.69
N SER A 36 -9.36 -11.26 1.75
CA SER A 36 -10.31 -11.57 0.67
C SER A 36 -11.10 -10.40 0.11
N ASP A 37 -11.35 -9.34 0.89
CA ASP A 37 -12.14 -8.21 0.42
C ASP A 37 -11.35 -7.23 -0.47
N TRP A 38 -10.03 -7.39 -0.61
CA TRP A 38 -9.21 -6.47 -1.42
C TRP A 38 -8.02 -7.11 -2.13
N ALA A 39 -7.42 -8.18 -1.60
CA ALA A 39 -6.09 -8.66 -2.00
C ALA A 39 -6.01 -9.16 -3.46
N THR A 40 -6.98 -9.97 -3.92
CA THR A 40 -6.93 -10.57 -5.25
C THR A 40 -7.96 -9.94 -6.17
N SER A 41 -7.48 -9.24 -7.21
CA SER A 41 -8.30 -8.50 -8.18
C SER A 41 -9.31 -7.55 -7.52
N GLY A 42 -8.89 -6.83 -6.47
CA GLY A 42 -9.75 -5.91 -5.72
C GLY A 42 -10.87 -6.61 -4.94
N GLY A 43 -10.65 -7.86 -4.52
CA GLY A 43 -11.59 -8.66 -3.74
C GLY A 43 -12.57 -9.51 -4.56
N ARG A 44 -12.39 -9.57 -5.90
CA ARG A 44 -13.22 -10.40 -6.79
C ARG A 44 -13.05 -11.90 -6.50
N TYR A 45 -11.83 -12.32 -6.20
CA TYR A 45 -11.52 -13.72 -5.91
C TYR A 45 -11.17 -13.87 -4.43
N LYS A 46 -12.05 -14.52 -3.67
CA LYS A 46 -11.88 -14.75 -2.23
C LYS A 46 -11.06 -16.03 -1.97
N VAL A 47 -10.50 -16.12 -0.77
CA VAL A 47 -9.76 -17.30 -0.32
C VAL A 47 -10.65 -18.55 -0.38
N ASN A 48 -10.07 -19.68 -0.80
CA ASN A 48 -10.76 -20.97 -0.83
C ASN A 48 -10.15 -21.90 0.22
N TYR A 49 -10.66 -21.85 1.45
CA TYR A 49 -10.15 -22.62 2.59
C TYR A 49 -10.09 -24.14 2.40
N LYS A 50 -10.73 -24.70 1.36
CA LYS A 50 -10.54 -26.11 0.99
C LYS A 50 -9.12 -26.42 0.51
N LEU A 51 -8.36 -25.41 0.09
CA LEU A 51 -6.95 -25.51 -0.33
C LEU A 51 -5.97 -25.26 0.82
N SER A 52 -6.46 -25.17 2.06
CA SER A 52 -5.61 -25.02 3.24
C SER A 52 -4.74 -26.26 3.46
N PRO A 53 -3.56 -26.13 4.11
CA PRO A 53 -3.01 -24.91 4.74
C PRO A 53 -2.31 -23.95 3.78
N TYR A 54 -2.40 -22.65 4.06
CA TYR A 54 -1.58 -21.61 3.43
C TYR A 54 -0.32 -21.39 4.26
N VAL A 55 0.85 -21.64 3.69
CA VAL A 55 2.12 -21.63 4.42
C VAL A 55 3.05 -20.59 3.81
N ALA A 56 3.53 -19.66 4.64
CA ALA A 56 4.64 -18.78 4.31
C ALA A 56 5.89 -19.21 5.09
N ARG A 57 7.05 -19.28 4.42
CA ARG A 57 8.33 -19.63 5.04
C ARG A 57 9.30 -18.46 4.91
N PHE A 58 10.01 -18.17 5.98
CA PHE A 58 10.98 -17.09 6.06
C PHE A 58 12.28 -17.67 6.63
N THR A 59 13.40 -17.33 6.03
CA THR A 59 14.76 -17.69 6.45
C THR A 59 15.65 -16.46 6.37
N ASP A 60 16.87 -16.57 6.90
CA ASP A 60 17.93 -15.56 6.70
C ASP A 60 17.52 -14.15 7.14
N LEU A 61 16.88 -14.04 8.31
CA LEU A 61 16.47 -12.76 8.87
C LEU A 61 17.69 -11.89 9.17
N VAL A 62 17.79 -10.78 8.45
CA VAL A 62 18.82 -9.75 8.65
C VAL A 62 18.18 -8.51 9.26
N LEU A 63 18.66 -8.08 10.43
CA LEU A 63 18.22 -6.86 11.11
C LEU A 63 19.41 -5.91 11.32
N HIS A 64 19.55 -4.96 10.39
CA HIS A 64 20.45 -3.82 10.56
C HIS A 64 19.63 -2.57 10.92
N GLY A 65 19.87 -2.03 12.10
CA GLY A 65 19.19 -0.83 12.57
C GLY A 65 19.51 -0.54 14.02
N CYS A 66 19.03 0.60 14.49
CA CYS A 66 19.19 0.97 15.90
C CYS A 66 18.04 0.43 16.74
N ALA A 67 18.36 -0.45 17.68
CA ALA A 67 17.46 -0.78 18.75
C ALA A 67 17.25 0.46 19.65
N VAL A 68 15.99 0.76 19.95
CA VAL A 68 15.60 1.85 20.85
C VAL A 68 14.61 1.31 21.86
N ASP A 69 14.73 1.76 23.11
CA ASP A 69 13.72 1.51 24.13
C ASP A 69 12.48 2.37 23.79
N PRO A 70 11.30 1.77 23.57
CA PRO A 70 10.09 2.52 23.21
C PRO A 70 9.61 3.47 24.31
N ILE A 71 10.09 3.30 25.55
CA ILE A 71 9.73 4.12 26.71
C ILE A 71 10.67 5.34 26.83
N GLN A 72 11.89 5.26 26.31
CA GLN A 72 12.86 6.34 26.37
C GLN A 72 12.79 7.23 25.12
N LEU A 73 12.92 8.54 25.30
CA LEU A 73 13.09 9.45 24.17
C LEU A 73 14.34 9.03 23.39
N PRO A 74 14.25 8.80 22.06
CA PRO A 74 15.37 8.33 21.27
C PRO A 74 16.51 9.36 21.38
N LYS A 75 17.63 8.95 22.00
CA LYS A 75 18.84 9.75 22.04
C LYS A 75 19.55 9.60 20.69
N PRO A 76 19.78 10.68 19.94
CA PRO A 76 20.39 10.61 18.60
C PRO A 76 21.84 10.10 18.59
N SER A 77 22.49 9.96 19.75
CA SER A 77 23.93 9.72 19.87
C SER A 77 24.37 8.25 19.99
N ALA A 78 23.46 7.27 19.97
CA ALA A 78 23.82 5.85 20.11
C ALA A 78 23.76 5.05 18.79
N CYS A 79 23.38 5.73 17.71
CA CYS A 79 23.25 5.15 16.38
C CYS A 79 24.44 5.55 15.53
N GLU A 80 25.55 4.82 15.63
CA GLU A 80 26.52 4.90 14.54
C GLU A 80 25.92 4.18 13.33
N PRO A 81 25.76 4.84 12.19
CA PRO A 81 25.39 4.14 10.96
C PRO A 81 26.49 3.11 10.70
N ASP A 82 26.11 1.85 10.57
CA ASP A 82 27.01 0.81 10.09
C ASP A 82 27.69 1.33 8.80
N PRO A 83 29.03 1.29 8.69
CA PRO A 83 29.72 1.77 7.49
C PRO A 83 29.27 1.03 6.22
N ASP A 84 28.64 -0.15 6.35
CA ASP A 84 28.03 -0.90 5.24
C ASP A 84 26.58 -0.49 4.94
N ILE A 85 26.08 0.64 5.45
CA ILE A 85 24.84 1.25 4.96
C ILE A 85 25.08 1.99 3.62
N SER A 86 25.79 1.30 2.73
CA SER A 86 25.96 1.50 1.30
C SER A 86 24.62 1.72 0.57
N GLY A 87 23.50 1.33 1.17
CA GLY A 87 22.14 1.40 0.64
C GLY A 87 21.29 2.61 1.05
N LEU A 88 21.82 3.57 1.83
CA LEU A 88 21.07 4.80 2.18
C LEU A 88 20.83 5.72 0.98
N ILE A 89 21.73 5.68 0.00
CA ILE A 89 21.67 6.50 -1.20
C ILE A 89 21.65 5.57 -2.41
N ILE A 90 20.53 5.58 -3.14
CA ILE A 90 20.42 4.85 -4.40
C ILE A 90 21.39 5.45 -5.42
N SER A 91 22.40 4.66 -5.80
CA SER A 91 23.36 5.01 -6.86
C SER A 91 22.69 5.16 -8.24
N ALA A 92 23.37 5.78 -9.19
CA ALA A 92 22.84 5.92 -10.56
C ALA A 92 22.54 4.56 -11.22
N LYS A 93 23.41 3.56 -10.98
CA LYS A 93 23.21 2.18 -11.47
C LYS A 93 21.97 1.55 -10.84
N GLN A 94 21.81 1.66 -9.53
CA GLN A 94 20.63 1.15 -8.83
C GLN A 94 19.35 1.87 -9.28
N ARG A 95 19.41 3.19 -9.53
CA ARG A 95 18.28 3.96 -10.06
C ARG A 95 17.86 3.45 -11.43
N SER A 96 18.80 3.27 -12.35
CA SER A 96 18.51 2.68 -13.67
C SER A 96 17.91 1.27 -13.56
N ALA A 97 18.41 0.44 -12.65
CA ALA A 97 17.84 -0.89 -12.39
C ALA A 97 16.40 -0.80 -11.84
N MET A 98 16.14 0.13 -10.92
CA MET A 98 14.80 0.40 -10.41
C MET A 98 13.85 0.86 -11.52
N ASP A 99 14.29 1.76 -12.39
CA ASP A 99 13.47 2.29 -13.48
C ASP A 99 13.13 1.17 -14.47
N ALA A 100 14.10 0.35 -14.86
CA ALA A 100 13.90 -0.82 -15.72
C ALA A 100 12.96 -1.86 -15.09
N PHE A 101 13.06 -2.09 -13.78
CA PHE A 101 12.14 -2.96 -13.04
C PHE A 101 10.71 -2.41 -13.08
N ARG A 102 10.54 -1.12 -12.81
CA ARG A 102 9.23 -0.44 -12.78
C ARG A 102 8.60 -0.35 -14.16
N GLU A 103 9.40 -0.22 -15.22
CA GLU A 103 8.93 -0.25 -16.60
C GLU A 103 8.24 -1.58 -16.95
N LYS A 104 8.73 -2.70 -16.41
CA LYS A 104 8.20 -4.04 -16.73
C LYS A 104 7.15 -4.54 -15.72
N HIS A 105 7.33 -4.23 -14.44
CA HIS A 105 6.60 -4.90 -13.37
C HIS A 105 5.67 -3.99 -12.56
N MET A 106 5.81 -2.66 -12.65
CA MET A 106 4.91 -1.76 -11.91
C MET A 106 3.54 -1.71 -12.57
N THR A 107 2.55 -2.31 -11.93
CA THR A 107 1.16 -2.27 -12.37
C THR A 107 0.39 -1.13 -11.73
N TYR A 108 0.69 -0.70 -10.51
CA TYR A 108 -0.03 0.37 -9.82
C TYR A 108 0.92 1.35 -9.14
N SER A 109 0.55 2.63 -9.10
CA SER A 109 1.21 3.65 -8.29
C SER A 109 0.24 4.77 -7.94
N TYR A 110 0.18 5.10 -6.65
CA TYR A 110 -0.72 6.14 -6.13
C TYR A 110 -0.40 7.54 -6.66
N CYS A 111 0.84 7.80 -7.07
CA CYS A 111 1.24 9.10 -7.64
C CYS A 111 0.50 9.46 -8.93
N TYR A 112 0.02 8.45 -9.65
CA TYR A 112 -0.72 8.58 -10.90
C TYR A 112 -2.23 8.30 -10.74
N ASP A 113 -2.67 7.91 -9.53
CA ASP A 113 -4.08 7.62 -9.23
C ASP A 113 -4.85 8.92 -8.97
N ARG A 114 -5.32 9.55 -10.06
CA ARG A 114 -6.10 10.79 -10.01
C ARG A 114 -7.52 10.62 -9.46
N VAL A 115 -8.01 9.38 -9.36
CA VAL A 115 -9.31 9.08 -8.75
C VAL A 115 -9.20 9.16 -7.24
N ARG A 116 -8.12 8.62 -6.67
CA ARG A 116 -7.86 8.66 -5.23
C ARG A 116 -7.25 9.99 -4.78
N TYR A 117 -6.30 10.51 -5.55
CA TYR A 117 -5.56 11.74 -5.26
C TYR A 117 -5.72 12.73 -6.43
N PRO A 118 -6.68 13.66 -6.36
CA PRO A 118 -6.92 14.63 -7.44
C PRO A 118 -5.67 15.39 -7.87
N SER A 119 -4.81 15.73 -6.90
CA SER A 119 -3.45 16.22 -7.11
C SER A 119 -2.43 15.20 -6.59
N PRO A 120 -1.27 15.04 -7.25
CA PRO A 120 -0.21 14.15 -6.77
C PRO A 120 0.31 14.63 -5.40
N LEU A 121 0.68 13.68 -4.55
CA LEU A 121 1.26 13.98 -3.23
C LEU A 121 2.66 14.60 -3.37
N PRO A 122 3.15 15.34 -2.35
CA PRO A 122 4.36 16.17 -2.48
C PRO A 122 5.66 15.43 -2.75
N GLU A 123 5.72 14.13 -2.47
CA GLU A 123 6.87 13.25 -2.73
C GLU A 123 6.86 12.63 -4.13
N CYS A 124 5.77 12.77 -4.88
CA CYS A 124 5.61 12.16 -6.18
C CYS A 124 6.35 12.92 -7.28
N VAL A 125 7.15 12.19 -8.06
CA VAL A 125 7.67 12.65 -9.36
C VAL A 125 6.78 12.06 -10.45
N VAL A 126 6.05 12.92 -11.17
CA VAL A 126 5.10 12.49 -12.19
C VAL A 126 5.76 12.53 -13.56
N GLU A 127 5.99 11.35 -14.12
CA GLU A 127 6.48 11.16 -15.48
C GLU A 127 5.32 10.88 -16.45
N PRO A 128 5.11 11.70 -17.50
CA PRO A 128 3.98 11.56 -18.42
C PRO A 128 3.90 10.19 -19.13
N GLU A 129 5.04 9.64 -19.52
CA GLU A 129 5.11 8.34 -20.23
C GLU A 129 4.62 7.19 -19.34
N VAL A 130 5.05 7.20 -18.07
CA VAL A 130 4.59 6.23 -17.06
C VAL A 130 3.09 6.40 -16.80
N ALA A 131 2.59 7.64 -16.75
CA ALA A 131 1.16 7.90 -16.60
C ALA A 131 0.35 7.31 -17.76
N GLY A 132 0.82 7.48 -19.00
CA GLY A 132 0.22 6.89 -20.20
C GLY A 132 0.13 5.37 -20.10
N ARG A 133 1.27 4.72 -19.83
CA ARG A 133 1.36 3.25 -19.71
C ARG A 133 0.43 2.67 -18.63
N LEU A 134 0.37 3.30 -17.45
CA LEU A 134 -0.52 2.85 -16.36
C LEU A 134 -2.01 3.06 -16.67
N ASN A 135 -2.34 4.13 -17.40
CA ASN A 135 -3.72 4.38 -17.82
C ASN A 135 -4.19 3.37 -18.87
N GLU A 136 -3.33 3.04 -19.84
CA GLU A 136 -3.60 2.00 -20.84
C GLU A 136 -3.77 0.62 -20.21
N ALA A 137 -2.92 0.28 -19.23
CA ALA A 137 -3.04 -0.94 -18.45
C ALA A 137 -4.31 -0.99 -17.58
N GLY A 138 -5.06 0.11 -17.47
CA GLY A 138 -6.33 0.19 -16.73
C GLY A 138 -6.16 0.17 -15.20
N THR A 139 -4.96 0.38 -14.70
CA THR A 139 -4.61 0.16 -13.30
C THR A 139 -4.94 1.36 -12.40
N THR A 140 -5.28 2.51 -12.98
CA THR A 140 -5.82 3.66 -12.23
C THR A 140 -7.30 3.51 -11.88
N LYS A 141 -7.96 2.40 -12.27
CA LYS A 141 -9.41 2.20 -12.14
C LYS A 141 -9.85 1.41 -10.89
N PHE A 142 -8.92 1.00 -10.01
CA PHE A 142 -9.23 0.23 -8.78
C PHE A 142 -10.16 0.95 -7.79
N GLY A 143 -10.49 2.23 -8.01
CA GLY A 143 -11.47 3.00 -7.23
C GLY A 143 -12.90 3.02 -7.78
N ARG A 144 -13.21 2.38 -8.92
CA ARG A 144 -14.59 2.26 -9.40
C ARG A 144 -15.33 1.24 -8.52
N ARG A 145 -15.78 1.68 -7.34
CA ARG A 145 -16.87 1.02 -6.62
C ARG A 145 -18.02 0.87 -7.61
N HIS A 146 -18.33 -0.37 -8.01
CA HIS A 146 -19.64 -0.68 -8.55
C HIS A 146 -20.63 -0.23 -7.48
N ARG A 147 -21.29 0.92 -7.70
CA ARG A 147 -22.44 1.32 -6.90
C ARG A 147 -23.45 0.19 -7.06
N HIS A 148 -23.55 -0.69 -6.07
CA HIS A 148 -24.71 -1.54 -5.95
C HIS A 148 -25.91 -0.59 -5.87
N HIS A 149 -26.72 -0.57 -6.92
CA HIS A 149 -28.03 0.06 -6.87
C HIS A 149 -28.76 -0.57 -5.68
N GLY A 150 -28.92 0.22 -4.62
CA GLY A 150 -29.73 -0.15 -3.48
C GLY A 150 -31.10 -0.54 -3.99
N ARG A 151 -31.48 -1.80 -3.77
CA ARG A 151 -32.84 -2.28 -3.95
C ARG A 151 -33.70 -1.40 -3.04
N ARG A 152 -34.43 -0.44 -3.62
CA ARG A 152 -35.49 0.28 -2.92
C ARG A 152 -36.43 -0.78 -2.34
N GLN A 153 -36.43 -0.91 -1.01
CA GLN A 153 -37.50 -1.61 -0.32
C GLN A 153 -38.80 -0.90 -0.69
N ARG A 154 -39.68 -1.62 -1.41
CA ARG A 154 -41.07 -1.20 -1.58
C ARG A 154 -41.70 -1.25 -0.18
N GLN A 155 -41.99 -0.08 0.39
CA GLN A 155 -42.89 0.01 1.53
C GLN A 155 -44.27 -0.49 1.06
N HIS A 156 -44.76 -1.55 1.70
CA HIS A 156 -46.16 -1.95 1.58
C HIS A 156 -47.02 -0.95 2.37
N PRO A 157 -48.12 -0.42 1.82
CA PRO A 157 -49.08 0.37 2.59
C PRO A 157 -49.76 -0.53 3.62
N VAL A 158 -49.84 -0.07 4.86
CA VAL A 158 -50.64 -0.69 5.91
C VAL A 158 -52.05 -0.16 5.73
N ASP A 159 -52.99 -1.05 5.41
CA ASP A 159 -54.43 -0.75 5.41
C ASP A 159 -54.89 -0.43 6.83
N ALA A 160 -55.45 0.77 7.02
CA ALA A 160 -56.18 1.15 8.22
C ALA A 160 -57.63 0.66 8.07
N GLY A 161 -57.92 -0.49 8.67
CA GLY A 161 -59.27 -1.03 8.83
C GLY A 161 -59.76 -0.84 10.26
N ASP A 162 -60.81 -0.01 10.38
CA ASP A 162 -61.64 0.25 11.56
C ASP A 162 -62.29 -1.03 12.14
N GLY A 163 -62.58 -1.06 13.46
CA GLY A 163 -63.63 -1.93 13.99
C GLY A 163 -63.44 -2.61 15.36
N GLN A 164 -63.85 -1.89 16.42
CA GLN A 164 -64.80 -2.30 17.48
C GLN A 164 -64.58 -3.53 18.40
N SER A 165 -64.56 -3.19 19.70
CA SER A 165 -65.28 -3.77 20.86
C SER A 165 -65.27 -5.29 21.12
N HIS A 166 -64.71 -5.68 22.27
CA HIS A 166 -65.46 -6.18 23.45
C HIS A 166 -64.56 -6.20 24.70
#